data_AF-A0A8X6R8Z0-F1
#
_entry.id   AF-A0A8X6R8Z0-F1
#
_cell.length_a   1.000
_cell.length_b   1.000
_cell.length_c   1.000
_cell.angle_alpha   90.00
_cell.angle_beta   90.00
_cell.angle_gamma   90.00
#
_symmetry.space_group_name_H-M   'P 1'
#
loop_
_entity.id
_entity.type
_entity.pdbx_description
1 polymer ?
#
loop_
_entity_poly.entity_id
_entity_poly.type
_entity_poly.pdbx_seq_one_letter_code
_entity_poly.pdbx_strand_id
1 'polypeptide(L)'
;MTEVADEVMKLKKTSDVAEWGVSVEGTWQRRVHSSLNGCVAVLSIDTGKVLDLEVMSEWCRNCNTSKSSGKSKHVKKHQCLCNHQGSAGSMESVGSYRLFERSRETRKLEYVEFYVDGDSKSHLAVKNIYGIDSVRKYECIGHIQKRIGSKLSILKTKEKGLGGKGKLSDSFIDKIQNYYGIAIRRNIGNLEEMQRAVIAAFHHCCSGKSNPMHGQCPLGSESWCSYQQAQSAGKVFYDKNAGLPKSIINKTKPTYLQLCDQNLLWKCLHGKTQNANEAFNGCLWKVVPKEIFVELQTFCLGSYIAVINFNKGFTGLLSVLESLDIKIGSYTLRGYAAIDQTRIEDTPLPQCKSYKKKNRAIKKRKVINTEKHERVTYKSGAF
;
A
#
# COMPACT_ATOMS: atom_id res chain seq x y z
N MET A 1 15.78 -14.01 2.43
CA MET A 1 15.99 -12.66 1.88
C MET A 1 17.11 -12.68 0.86
N THR A 2 18.32 -13.14 1.18
CA THR A 2 19.40 -13.39 0.21
C THR A 2 18.93 -14.22 -0.99
N GLU A 3 18.27 -15.36 -0.74
CA GLU A 3 17.71 -16.18 -1.83
C GLU A 3 16.70 -15.45 -2.72
N VAL A 4 15.94 -14.49 -2.16
CA VAL A 4 14.99 -13.68 -2.95
C VAL A 4 15.75 -12.67 -3.80
N ALA A 5 16.82 -12.08 -3.27
CA ALA A 5 17.72 -11.22 -4.05
C ALA A 5 18.39 -12.02 -5.19
N ASP A 6 18.83 -13.25 -4.92
CA ASP A 6 19.40 -14.14 -5.94
C ASP A 6 18.39 -14.52 -7.03
N GLU A 7 17.14 -14.82 -6.65
CA GLU A 7 16.02 -15.06 -7.58
C GLU A 7 15.81 -13.85 -8.49
N VAL A 8 15.79 -12.65 -7.90
CA VAL A 8 15.62 -11.38 -8.59
C VAL A 8 16.79 -11.07 -9.54
N MET A 9 18.04 -11.30 -9.12
CA MET A 9 19.21 -11.13 -9.97
C MET A 9 19.21 -12.09 -11.16
N LYS A 10 18.77 -13.34 -10.96
CA LYS A 10 18.60 -14.33 -12.04
C LYS A 10 17.60 -13.85 -13.10
N LEU A 11 16.53 -13.16 -12.71
CA LEU A 11 15.58 -12.55 -13.67
C LEU A 11 16.26 -11.50 -14.57
N LYS A 12 17.26 -10.77 -14.05
CA LYS A 12 18.04 -9.78 -14.81
C LYS A 12 19.26 -10.35 -15.53
N LYS A 13 19.56 -11.65 -15.38
CA LYS A 13 20.69 -12.33 -16.01
C LYS A 13 22.04 -11.63 -15.74
N THR A 14 22.23 -11.09 -14.55
CA THR A 14 23.48 -10.43 -14.14
C THR A 14 24.05 -11.09 -12.89
N SER A 15 25.39 -11.12 -12.80
CA SER A 15 26.14 -11.56 -11.62
C SER A 15 26.65 -10.39 -10.77
N ASP A 16 26.54 -9.16 -11.28
CA ASP A 16 26.96 -7.92 -10.63
C ASP A 16 25.80 -7.23 -9.92
N VAL A 17 26.07 -6.06 -9.33
CA VAL A 17 25.05 -5.25 -8.67
C VAL A 17 23.94 -4.91 -9.65
N ALA A 18 22.71 -5.31 -9.32
CA ALA A 18 21.55 -5.08 -10.18
C ALA A 18 20.67 -3.95 -9.67
N GLU A 19 20.30 -3.03 -10.55
CA GLU A 19 19.27 -2.05 -10.27
C GLU A 19 17.91 -2.75 -10.06
N TRP A 20 17.09 -2.33 -9.10
CA TRP A 20 15.79 -2.96 -8.86
C TRP A 20 14.72 -1.99 -8.38
N GLY A 21 13.47 -2.31 -8.72
CA GLY A 21 12.31 -1.58 -8.25
C GLY A 21 11.71 -2.19 -6.98
N VAL A 22 11.48 -1.33 -5.99
CA VAL A 22 11.04 -1.77 -4.66
C VAL A 22 9.90 -0.92 -4.12
N SER A 23 9.01 -1.56 -3.38
CA SER A 23 8.10 -0.86 -2.48
C SER A 23 8.64 -0.92 -1.06
N VAL A 24 8.48 0.18 -0.33
CA VAL A 24 8.88 0.27 1.07
C VAL A 24 7.70 0.69 1.91
N GLU A 25 7.53 0.01 3.05
CA GLU A 25 6.42 0.26 3.97
C GLU A 25 6.92 0.15 5.41
N GLY A 26 6.66 1.19 6.20
CA GLY A 26 6.75 1.12 7.65
C GLY A 26 5.48 0.51 8.26
N THR A 27 5.64 -0.28 9.31
CA THR A 27 4.51 -0.76 10.11
C THR A 27 4.87 -0.81 11.59
N TRP A 28 3.89 -0.54 12.44
CA TRP A 28 4.09 -0.32 13.87
C TRP A 28 3.22 -1.24 14.71
N GLN A 29 3.73 -1.64 15.88
CA GLN A 29 3.01 -2.50 16.81
C GLN A 29 1.76 -1.78 17.35
N ARG A 30 1.92 -0.51 17.72
CA ARG A 30 0.81 0.39 18.06
C ARG A 30 0.62 1.45 16.97
N ARG A 31 -0.34 2.35 17.15
CA ARG A 31 -0.52 3.50 16.27
C ARG A 31 0.79 4.28 16.18
N VAL A 32 1.14 4.73 14.97
CA VAL A 32 2.41 5.39 14.63
C VAL A 32 2.90 6.26 15.78
N HIS A 33 2.18 7.32 16.15
CA HIS A 33 2.62 8.31 17.14
C HIS A 33 2.92 7.82 18.56
N SER A 34 2.47 6.62 18.95
CA SER A 34 2.67 6.07 20.30
C SER A 34 3.41 4.73 20.31
N SER A 35 3.87 4.27 19.14
CA SER A 35 4.52 2.97 19.05
C SER A 35 6.00 3.05 19.38
N LEU A 36 6.42 2.24 20.33
CA LEU A 36 7.83 2.07 20.67
C LEU A 36 8.56 1.12 19.72
N ASN A 37 7.80 0.27 19.03
CA ASN A 37 8.28 -0.75 18.10
C ASN A 37 7.74 -0.46 16.69
N GLY A 38 8.60 -0.56 15.69
CA GLY A 38 8.22 -0.51 14.29
C GLY A 38 9.20 -1.28 13.42
N CYS A 39 8.76 -1.71 12.25
CA CYS A 39 9.66 -2.27 11.26
C CYS A 39 9.40 -1.65 9.89
N VAL A 40 10.44 -1.64 9.06
CA VAL A 40 10.40 -1.16 7.69
C VAL A 40 10.82 -2.31 6.81
N ALA A 41 9.99 -2.65 5.82
CA ALA A 41 10.27 -3.73 4.89
C ALA A 41 10.50 -3.18 3.49
N VAL A 42 11.49 -3.72 2.78
CA VAL A 42 11.68 -3.56 1.34
C VAL A 42 11.14 -4.79 0.65
N LEU A 43 10.18 -4.61 -0.25
CA LEU A 43 9.61 -5.67 -1.08
C LEU A 43 9.97 -5.41 -2.54
N SER A 44 10.31 -6.47 -3.27
CA SER A 44 10.46 -6.39 -4.72
C SER A 44 9.12 -6.04 -5.36
N ILE A 45 9.09 -5.04 -6.25
CA ILE A 45 7.85 -4.64 -6.91
C ILE A 45 7.31 -5.72 -7.86
N ASP A 46 8.20 -6.53 -8.46
CA ASP A 46 7.82 -7.53 -9.46
C ASP A 46 7.42 -8.87 -8.83
N THR A 47 8.23 -9.41 -7.92
CA THR A 47 7.92 -10.70 -7.26
C THR A 47 6.97 -10.55 -6.07
N GLY A 48 6.83 -9.35 -5.50
CA GLY A 48 6.08 -9.10 -4.28
C GLY A 48 6.70 -9.71 -3.01
N LYS A 49 7.91 -10.29 -3.09
CA LYS A 49 8.61 -10.90 -1.95
C LYS A 49 9.43 -9.87 -1.17
N VAL A 50 9.62 -10.12 0.12
CA VAL A 50 10.46 -9.29 1.01
C VAL A 50 11.94 -9.51 0.67
N LEU A 51 12.62 -8.42 0.29
CA LEU A 51 14.05 -8.36 -0.01
C LEU A 51 14.88 -8.03 1.22
N ASP A 52 14.39 -7.13 2.08
CA ASP A 52 15.08 -6.76 3.30
C ASP A 52 14.12 -6.21 4.37
N LEU A 53 14.55 -6.22 5.64
CA LEU A 53 13.74 -5.80 6.78
C LEU A 53 14.60 -5.13 7.86
N GLU A 54 14.14 -3.98 8.37
CA GLU A 54 14.73 -3.29 9.51
C GLU A 54 13.73 -3.25 10.66
N VAL A 55 14.07 -3.89 11.78
CA VAL A 55 13.25 -3.90 13.01
C VAL A 55 13.82 -2.89 13.99
N MET A 56 12.99 -1.96 14.45
CA MET A 56 13.39 -0.85 15.31
C MET A 56 12.59 -0.80 16.60
N SER A 57 13.28 -0.42 17.68
CA SER A 57 12.70 -0.13 18.99
C SER A 57 13.35 1.09 19.63
N GLU A 58 12.53 1.93 20.25
CA GLU A 58 12.94 3.02 21.15
C GLU A 58 12.97 2.57 22.62
N TRP A 59 12.60 1.33 22.91
CA TRP A 59 12.44 0.80 24.25
C TRP A 59 13.50 -0.25 24.61
N CYS A 60 14.05 -0.10 25.81
CA CYS A 60 14.92 -1.07 26.46
C CYS A 60 14.54 -1.18 27.94
N ARG A 61 14.40 -2.41 28.45
CA ARG A 61 14.03 -2.71 29.83
C ARG A 61 14.98 -2.03 30.82
N ASN A 62 16.28 -2.25 30.64
CA ASN A 62 17.31 -1.73 31.54
C ASN A 62 17.35 -0.20 31.55
N CYS A 63 17.20 0.44 30.38
CA CYS A 63 17.05 1.90 30.30
C CYS A 63 15.86 2.39 31.11
N ASN A 64 14.68 1.76 30.96
CA ASN A 64 13.48 2.24 31.63
C ASN A 64 13.47 1.97 33.13
N THR A 65 13.98 0.82 33.58
CA THR A 65 14.15 0.54 35.01
C THR A 65 15.06 1.58 35.69
N SER A 66 16.13 2.01 35.01
CA SER A 66 17.02 3.04 35.55
C SER A 66 16.33 4.40 35.69
N LYS A 67 15.52 4.81 34.69
CA LYS A 67 14.73 6.05 34.73
C LYS A 67 13.71 6.07 35.88
N SER A 68 13.01 4.96 36.11
CA SER A 68 11.99 4.87 37.17
C SER A 68 12.58 4.88 38.59
N SER A 69 13.85 4.49 38.75
CA SER A 69 14.49 4.36 40.06
C SER A 69 15.11 5.65 40.62
N GLY A 70 15.07 6.77 39.90
CA GLY A 70 15.66 8.05 40.32
C GLY A 70 17.20 8.06 40.44
N LYS A 71 17.85 6.91 40.27
CA LYS A 71 19.32 6.75 40.33
C LYS A 71 19.95 7.10 38.98
N SER A 72 19.91 8.37 38.58
CA SER A 72 20.50 8.81 37.30
C SER A 72 22.03 8.67 37.23
N LYS A 73 22.70 8.41 38.37
CA LYS A 73 24.18 8.41 38.46
C LYS A 73 24.86 7.03 38.37
N HIS A 74 24.11 5.92 38.38
CA HIS A 74 24.67 4.58 38.22
C HIS A 74 23.83 3.72 37.27
N VAL A 75 23.73 4.14 36.01
CA VAL A 75 23.35 3.20 34.95
C VAL A 75 24.49 2.18 34.88
N LYS A 76 24.29 0.97 35.40
CA LYS A 76 25.17 -0.16 35.05
C LYS A 76 25.35 -0.11 33.54
N LYS A 77 26.60 0.00 33.05
CA LYS A 77 26.89 -0.10 31.62
C LYS A 77 26.21 -1.37 31.11
N HIS A 78 25.13 -1.20 30.38
CA HIS A 78 24.40 -2.29 29.77
C HIS A 78 24.39 -2.03 28.28
N GLN A 79 24.34 -3.11 27.51
CA GLN A 79 24.14 -3.02 26.08
C GLN A 79 22.67 -2.63 25.84
N CYS A 80 22.45 -1.36 25.54
CA CYS A 80 21.12 -0.85 25.23
C CYS A 80 20.58 -1.56 23.98
N LEU A 81 19.33 -2.03 24.06
CA LEU A 81 18.64 -2.63 22.92
C LEU A 81 17.91 -1.60 22.05
N CYS A 82 17.82 -0.33 22.47
CA CYS A 82 17.24 0.72 21.62
C CYS A 82 18.15 0.93 20.41
N ASN A 83 17.61 0.69 19.22
CA ASN A 83 18.33 0.87 17.95
C ASN A 83 17.72 1.99 17.09
N HIS A 84 16.74 2.72 17.63
CA HIS A 84 16.18 3.93 17.03
C HIS A 84 16.09 5.05 18.08
N GLN A 85 16.30 6.27 17.60
CA GLN A 85 16.13 7.51 18.36
C GLN A 85 15.29 8.46 17.53
N GLY A 86 14.25 9.05 18.13
CA GLY A 86 13.39 10.01 17.45
C GLY A 86 11.93 9.74 17.75
N SER A 87 11.08 9.96 16.75
CA SER A 87 9.67 9.58 16.85
C SER A 87 9.45 8.29 16.07
N ALA A 88 8.41 7.57 16.43
CA ALA A 88 7.94 6.44 15.65
C ALA A 88 7.67 6.80 14.17
N GLY A 89 7.24 8.03 13.88
CA GLY A 89 7.06 8.50 12.50
C GLY A 89 8.37 8.65 11.73
N SER A 90 9.51 8.87 12.41
CA SER A 90 10.82 8.93 11.74
C SER A 90 11.42 7.56 11.47
N MET A 91 10.92 6.49 12.11
CA MET A 91 11.37 5.11 11.87
C MET A 91 11.29 4.74 10.40
N GLU A 92 10.26 5.15 9.67
CA GLU A 92 10.15 4.80 8.25
C GLU A 92 11.32 5.37 7.43
N SER A 93 11.67 6.65 7.66
CA SER A 93 12.77 7.30 6.93
C SER A 93 14.13 6.74 7.34
N VAL A 94 14.36 6.54 8.64
CA VAL A 94 15.60 5.95 9.18
C VAL A 94 15.77 4.51 8.70
N GLY A 95 14.71 3.70 8.79
CA GLY A 95 14.73 2.32 8.31
C GLY A 95 14.93 2.23 6.81
N SER A 96 14.25 3.08 6.02
CA SER A 96 14.46 3.15 4.57
C SER A 96 15.92 3.44 4.23
N TYR A 97 16.52 4.43 4.90
CA TYR A 97 17.93 4.76 4.71
C TYR A 97 18.85 3.56 5.01
N ARG A 98 18.70 2.93 6.19
CA ARG A 98 19.51 1.75 6.58
C ARG A 98 19.39 0.59 5.61
N LEU A 99 18.18 0.35 5.09
CA LEU A 99 17.90 -0.73 4.14
C LEU A 99 18.54 -0.47 2.78
N PHE A 100 18.54 0.78 2.32
CA PHE A 100 19.17 1.17 1.07
C PHE A 100 20.68 1.18 1.18
N GLU A 101 21.22 1.75 2.26
CA GLU A 101 22.67 1.85 2.51
C GLU A 101 23.34 0.47 2.44
N ARG A 102 22.77 -0.55 3.09
CA ARG A 102 23.34 -1.90 3.11
C ARG A 102 22.96 -2.78 1.91
N SER A 103 22.12 -2.31 1.01
CA SER A 103 21.53 -3.16 -0.05
C SER A 103 22.58 -3.71 -1.02
N ARG A 104 23.55 -2.87 -1.42
CA ARG A 104 24.64 -3.25 -2.33
C ARG A 104 25.47 -4.38 -1.76
N GLU A 105 25.85 -4.27 -0.49
CA GLU A 105 26.71 -5.24 0.18
C GLU A 105 25.95 -6.52 0.54
N THR A 106 24.75 -6.39 1.08
CA THR A 106 24.01 -7.53 1.67
C THR A 106 23.10 -8.26 0.68
N ARG A 107 22.73 -7.60 -0.43
CA ARG A 107 21.79 -8.13 -1.44
C ARG A 107 22.33 -8.06 -2.87
N LYS A 108 23.44 -7.36 -3.14
CA LYS A 108 23.92 -7.06 -4.49
C LYS A 108 22.87 -6.35 -5.36
N LEU A 109 22.07 -5.50 -4.74
CA LEU A 109 21.01 -4.73 -5.41
C LEU A 109 21.20 -3.24 -5.14
N GLU A 110 20.89 -2.41 -6.14
CA GLU A 110 20.65 -0.97 -5.96
C GLU A 110 19.18 -0.68 -6.18
N TYR A 111 18.51 -0.16 -5.16
CA TYR A 111 17.08 0.15 -5.22
C TYR A 111 16.84 1.49 -5.92
N VAL A 112 16.76 1.50 -7.25
CA VAL A 112 16.67 2.73 -8.06
C VAL A 112 15.24 3.21 -8.37
N GLU A 113 14.24 2.34 -8.22
CA GLU A 113 12.83 2.71 -8.35
C GLU A 113 12.11 2.53 -7.02
N PHE A 114 11.61 3.62 -6.47
CA PHE A 114 10.99 3.67 -5.15
C PHE A 114 9.48 3.90 -5.27
N TYR A 115 8.72 2.81 -5.09
CA TYR A 115 7.26 2.81 -5.13
C TYR A 115 6.71 3.11 -3.74
N VAL A 116 6.32 4.36 -3.53
CA VAL A 116 5.86 4.87 -2.24
C VAL A 116 4.66 5.79 -2.41
N ASP A 117 3.96 6.02 -1.32
CA ASP A 117 2.83 6.93 -1.26
C ASP A 117 3.29 8.39 -1.37
N GLY A 118 2.54 9.20 -2.13
CA GLY A 118 2.43 10.65 -1.96
C GLY A 118 3.72 11.40 -1.65
N ASP A 119 3.64 12.40 -0.77
CA ASP A 119 4.84 13.05 -0.24
C ASP A 119 5.46 12.14 0.83
N SER A 120 6.72 11.74 0.63
CA SER A 120 7.36 10.68 1.41
C SER A 120 8.72 11.17 1.85
N LYS A 121 8.84 11.42 3.16
CA LYS A 121 10.12 11.75 3.81
C LYS A 121 11.14 10.62 3.64
N SER A 122 10.66 9.38 3.53
CA SER A 122 11.47 8.21 3.23
C SER A 122 12.15 8.30 1.87
N HIS A 123 11.49 8.82 0.81
CA HIS A 123 12.14 9.05 -0.49
C HIS A 123 13.23 10.11 -0.40
N LEU A 124 12.97 11.23 0.29
CA LEU A 124 13.97 12.29 0.46
C LEU A 124 15.23 11.79 1.15
N ALA A 125 15.09 10.88 2.11
CA ALA A 125 16.23 10.28 2.82
C ALA A 125 17.10 9.40 1.91
N VAL A 126 16.54 8.78 0.87
CA VAL A 126 17.27 7.83 0.00
C VAL A 126 17.55 8.36 -1.41
N LYS A 127 17.01 9.53 -1.78
CA LYS A 127 17.06 10.09 -3.15
C LYS A 127 18.46 10.02 -3.78
N ASN A 128 19.49 10.29 -2.97
CA ASN A 128 20.87 10.42 -3.42
C ASN A 128 21.80 9.31 -2.93
N ILE A 129 21.26 8.20 -2.40
CA ILE A 129 22.04 7.23 -1.64
C ILE A 129 23.08 6.45 -2.49
N TYR A 130 22.83 6.29 -3.78
CA TYR A 130 23.79 5.68 -4.73
C TYR A 130 24.41 6.70 -5.69
N GLY A 131 24.23 8.00 -5.44
CA GLY A 131 24.63 9.09 -6.34
C GLY A 131 23.50 10.10 -6.56
N ILE A 132 23.80 11.22 -7.24
CA ILE A 132 22.85 12.32 -7.44
C ILE A 132 21.59 11.83 -8.18
N ASP A 133 20.41 12.06 -7.58
CA ASP A 133 19.10 11.65 -8.09
C ASP A 133 19.01 10.16 -8.51
N SER A 134 19.79 9.30 -7.86
CA SER A 134 19.88 7.86 -8.14
C SER A 134 18.57 7.10 -7.89
N VAL A 135 17.72 7.57 -6.98
CA VAL A 135 16.46 6.90 -6.62
C VAL A 135 15.25 7.67 -7.16
N ARG A 136 14.59 7.09 -8.17
CA ARG A 136 13.39 7.64 -8.81
C ARG A 136 12.13 7.25 -8.05
N LYS A 137 11.24 8.22 -7.85
CA LYS A 137 9.99 8.03 -7.12
C LYS A 137 8.83 7.68 -8.05
N TYR A 138 8.11 6.61 -7.72
CA TYR A 138 6.87 6.20 -8.37
C TYR A 138 5.75 6.08 -7.36
N GLU A 139 4.50 6.20 -7.84
CA GLU A 139 3.31 6.02 -7.01
C GLU A 139 2.49 4.83 -7.52
N CYS A 140 1.93 4.03 -6.62
CA CYS A 140 1.11 2.91 -7.05
C CYS A 140 -0.25 3.36 -7.57
N ILE A 141 -0.84 2.59 -8.49
CA ILE A 141 -2.16 2.92 -9.08
C ILE A 141 -3.26 3.07 -8.02
N GLY A 142 -3.13 2.34 -6.90
CA GLY A 142 -4.09 2.38 -5.79
C GLY A 142 -4.05 3.71 -5.05
N HIS A 143 -2.87 4.30 -4.84
CA HIS A 143 -2.71 5.58 -4.17
C HIS A 143 -3.15 6.74 -5.05
N ILE A 144 -2.80 6.72 -6.34
CA ILE A 144 -3.30 7.68 -7.31
C ILE A 144 -4.84 7.61 -7.40
N GLN A 145 -5.43 6.41 -7.40
CA GLN A 145 -6.87 6.25 -7.36
C GLN A 145 -7.49 6.84 -6.08
N LYS A 146 -6.94 6.55 -4.89
CA LYS A 146 -7.46 7.06 -3.60
C LYS A 146 -7.37 8.59 -3.48
N ARG A 147 -6.38 9.22 -4.13
CA ARG A 147 -6.18 10.68 -4.12
C ARG A 147 -7.40 11.46 -4.62
N ILE A 148 -8.13 10.91 -5.61
CA ILE A 148 -9.40 11.48 -6.07
C ILE A 148 -10.40 11.56 -4.92
N GLY A 149 -10.62 10.45 -4.24
CA GLY A 149 -11.57 10.37 -3.12
C GLY A 149 -11.23 11.36 -2.02
N SER A 150 -9.95 11.42 -1.63
CA SER A 150 -9.47 12.34 -0.60
C SER A 150 -9.64 13.80 -1.00
N LYS A 151 -9.17 14.22 -2.19
CA LYS A 151 -9.30 15.63 -2.62
C LYS A 151 -10.76 16.07 -2.75
N LEU A 152 -11.63 15.21 -3.29
CA LEU A 152 -13.06 15.51 -3.42
C LEU A 152 -13.77 15.54 -2.06
N SER A 153 -13.38 14.66 -1.13
CA SER A 153 -13.92 14.68 0.24
C SER A 153 -13.50 15.94 0.99
N ILE A 154 -12.25 16.38 0.84
CA ILE A 154 -11.76 17.63 1.41
C ILE A 154 -12.52 18.82 0.83
N LEU A 155 -12.70 18.86 -0.50
CA LEU A 155 -13.47 19.92 -1.18
C LEU A 155 -14.92 19.96 -0.65
N LYS A 156 -15.57 18.80 -0.55
CA LYS A 156 -16.93 18.65 0.00
C LYS A 156 -17.04 19.22 1.42
N THR A 157 -16.02 19.05 2.25
CA THR A 157 -16.00 19.56 3.63
C THR A 157 -15.69 21.05 3.70
N LYS A 158 -14.79 21.56 2.85
CA LYS A 158 -14.42 22.99 2.83
C LYS A 158 -15.52 23.88 2.29
N GLU A 159 -16.23 23.43 1.26
CA GLU A 159 -17.30 24.22 0.64
C GLU A 159 -18.69 23.81 1.11
N LYS A 160 -19.37 24.73 1.81
CA LYS A 160 -20.76 24.55 2.21
C LYS A 160 -21.66 24.35 0.98
N GLY A 161 -22.56 23.38 1.07
CA GLY A 161 -23.58 23.11 0.06
C GLY A 161 -23.15 22.17 -1.08
N LEU A 162 -21.90 21.67 -1.10
CA LEU A 162 -21.45 20.66 -2.08
C LEU A 162 -21.91 19.24 -1.75
N GLY A 163 -22.02 18.89 -0.47
CA GLY A 163 -22.46 17.57 -0.03
C GLY A 163 -23.99 17.39 -0.08
N GLY A 164 -24.42 16.13 -0.05
CA GLY A 164 -25.83 15.74 0.08
C GLY A 164 -26.36 14.85 -1.06
N LYS A 165 -27.61 14.39 -0.91
CA LYS A 165 -28.29 13.57 -1.92
C LYS A 165 -28.43 14.37 -3.23
N GLY A 166 -28.07 13.74 -4.35
CA GLY A 166 -28.08 14.40 -5.67
C GLY A 166 -26.93 15.39 -5.91
N LYS A 167 -25.93 15.43 -5.02
CA LYS A 167 -24.72 16.25 -5.15
C LYS A 167 -23.46 15.39 -4.96
N LEU A 168 -22.38 15.96 -4.41
CA LEU A 168 -21.13 15.25 -4.13
C LEU A 168 -21.27 14.36 -2.87
N SER A 169 -22.05 13.28 -2.97
CA SER A 169 -22.20 12.27 -1.91
C SER A 169 -21.00 11.34 -1.84
N ASP A 170 -20.80 10.65 -0.70
CA ASP A 170 -19.72 9.66 -0.56
C ASP A 170 -19.84 8.52 -1.59
N SER A 171 -21.07 8.08 -1.87
CA SER A 171 -21.33 7.09 -2.92
C SER A 171 -20.95 7.57 -4.31
N PHE A 172 -21.10 8.88 -4.59
CA PHE A 172 -20.71 9.47 -5.86
C PHE A 172 -19.18 9.62 -5.95
N ILE A 173 -18.53 10.04 -4.86
CA ILE A 173 -17.07 10.10 -4.77
C ILE A 173 -16.48 8.69 -4.99
N ASP A 174 -17.03 7.67 -4.33
CA ASP A 174 -16.67 6.27 -4.53
C ASP A 174 -16.86 5.83 -5.99
N LYS A 175 -17.97 6.23 -6.63
CA LYS A 175 -18.24 5.95 -8.04
C LYS A 175 -17.14 6.55 -8.93
N ILE A 176 -16.88 7.85 -8.81
CA ILE A 176 -15.84 8.53 -9.60
C ILE A 176 -14.47 7.89 -9.36
N GLN A 177 -14.11 7.63 -8.10
CA GLN A 177 -12.85 6.98 -7.76
C GLN A 177 -12.71 5.60 -8.43
N ASN A 178 -13.80 4.83 -8.52
CA ASN A 178 -13.79 3.53 -9.20
C ASN A 178 -13.60 3.69 -10.72
N TYR A 179 -14.34 4.60 -11.37
CA TYR A 179 -14.17 4.86 -12.82
C TYR A 179 -12.77 5.35 -13.15
N TYR A 180 -12.22 6.27 -12.34
CA TYR A 180 -10.85 6.76 -12.48
C TYR A 180 -9.83 5.62 -12.37
N GLY A 181 -9.98 4.73 -11.38
CA GLY A 181 -9.12 3.55 -11.27
C GLY A 181 -9.26 2.54 -12.41
N ILE A 182 -10.44 2.43 -13.02
CA ILE A 182 -10.66 1.58 -14.21
C ILE A 182 -9.94 2.20 -15.41
N ALA A 183 -10.07 3.52 -15.61
CA ALA A 183 -9.41 4.25 -16.69
C ALA A 183 -7.88 4.12 -16.62
N ILE A 184 -7.27 4.21 -15.44
CA ILE A 184 -5.83 3.98 -15.28
C ILE A 184 -5.45 2.55 -15.65
N ARG A 185 -6.13 1.54 -15.08
CA ARG A 185 -5.78 0.13 -15.29
C ARG A 185 -5.94 -0.34 -16.73
N ARG A 186 -6.84 0.26 -17.50
CA ARG A 186 -7.06 -0.09 -18.91
C ARG A 186 -6.05 0.53 -19.86
N ASN A 187 -5.30 1.54 -19.41
CA ASN A 187 -4.40 2.33 -20.24
C ASN A 187 -2.96 2.36 -19.70
N ILE A 188 -2.55 1.27 -19.05
CA ILE A 188 -1.16 1.07 -18.61
C ILE A 188 -0.24 1.18 -19.83
N GLY A 189 0.88 1.91 -19.69
CA GLY A 189 1.82 2.15 -20.79
C GLY A 189 1.40 3.21 -21.82
N ASN A 190 0.17 3.71 -21.81
CA ASN A 190 -0.27 4.78 -22.72
C ASN A 190 -0.74 6.03 -21.96
N LEU A 191 0.16 7.02 -21.83
CA LEU A 191 -0.07 8.22 -21.02
C LEU A 191 -1.21 9.10 -21.59
N GLU A 192 -1.24 9.28 -22.91
CA GLU A 192 -2.26 10.12 -23.55
C GLU A 192 -3.65 9.49 -23.43
N GLU A 193 -3.77 8.19 -23.70
CA GLU A 193 -5.05 7.49 -23.58
C GLU A 193 -5.48 7.39 -22.12
N MET A 194 -4.53 7.19 -21.19
CA MET A 194 -4.82 7.26 -19.76
C MET A 194 -5.44 8.61 -19.38
N GLN A 195 -4.86 9.71 -19.85
CA GLN A 195 -5.37 11.06 -19.61
C GLN A 195 -6.77 11.25 -20.21
N ARG A 196 -6.97 10.89 -21.48
CA ARG A 196 -8.27 10.96 -22.15
C ARG A 196 -9.33 10.15 -21.39
N ALA A 197 -9.00 8.93 -20.99
CA ALA A 197 -9.91 8.04 -20.29
C ALA A 197 -10.27 8.54 -18.88
N VAL A 198 -9.34 9.13 -18.11
CA VAL A 198 -9.68 9.70 -16.80
C VAL A 198 -10.54 10.95 -16.92
N ILE A 199 -10.33 11.79 -17.95
CA ILE A 199 -11.20 12.93 -18.23
C ILE A 199 -12.61 12.44 -18.62
N ALA A 200 -12.69 11.42 -19.49
CA ALA A 200 -13.94 10.79 -19.88
C ALA A 200 -14.71 10.22 -18.68
N ALA A 201 -14.00 9.58 -17.75
CA ALA A 201 -14.58 9.02 -16.52
C ALA A 201 -15.31 10.09 -15.68
N PHE A 202 -14.78 11.31 -15.57
CA PHE A 202 -15.46 12.40 -14.86
C PHE A 202 -16.73 12.83 -15.55
N HIS A 203 -16.63 13.11 -16.85
CA HIS A 203 -17.76 13.58 -17.66
C HIS A 203 -18.90 12.55 -17.66
N HIS A 204 -18.57 11.27 -17.87
CA HIS A 204 -19.52 10.16 -17.76
C HIS A 204 -20.18 10.07 -16.38
N CYS A 205 -19.41 10.21 -15.30
CA CYS A 205 -19.97 10.13 -13.96
C CYS A 205 -20.93 11.29 -13.66
N CYS A 206 -20.64 12.49 -14.17
CA CYS A 206 -21.45 13.69 -13.99
C CYS A 206 -22.69 13.72 -14.91
N SER A 207 -22.68 12.96 -16.00
CA SER A 207 -23.77 12.90 -16.98
C SER A 207 -25.09 12.48 -16.35
N GLY A 208 -26.17 13.03 -16.88
CA GLY A 208 -27.53 12.63 -16.56
C GLY A 208 -28.53 13.04 -17.63
N LYS A 209 -29.80 12.66 -17.43
CA LYS A 209 -30.89 12.87 -18.40
C LYS A 209 -31.02 14.31 -18.91
N SER A 210 -30.88 15.29 -18.03
CA SER A 210 -31.03 16.73 -18.35
C SER A 210 -29.74 17.38 -18.84
N ASN A 211 -28.60 16.71 -18.70
CA ASN A 211 -27.28 17.23 -19.06
C ASN A 211 -26.38 16.05 -19.48
N PRO A 212 -26.57 15.51 -20.70
CA PRO A 212 -25.76 14.41 -21.19
C PRO A 212 -24.31 14.87 -21.43
N MET A 213 -23.36 14.12 -20.86
CA MET A 213 -21.92 14.44 -20.92
C MET A 213 -21.09 13.24 -21.38
N HIS A 214 -21.61 12.50 -22.37
CA HIS A 214 -20.97 11.29 -22.89
C HIS A 214 -19.98 11.54 -24.04
N GLY A 215 -19.78 12.80 -24.45
CA GLY A 215 -18.97 13.16 -25.62
C GLY A 215 -17.48 12.83 -25.51
N GLN A 216 -16.95 12.69 -24.29
CA GLN A 216 -15.57 12.28 -24.04
C GLN A 216 -15.41 10.76 -23.94
N CYS A 217 -16.50 10.00 -23.90
CA CYS A 217 -16.43 8.54 -23.83
C CYS A 217 -15.96 7.95 -25.17
N PRO A 218 -15.27 6.79 -25.17
CA PRO A 218 -14.89 6.11 -26.40
C PRO A 218 -16.09 5.86 -27.30
N LEU A 219 -15.91 5.99 -28.61
CA LEU A 219 -16.97 5.75 -29.59
C LEU A 219 -17.09 4.25 -29.93
N GLY A 220 -18.22 3.86 -30.51
CA GLY A 220 -18.43 2.52 -31.05
C GLY A 220 -19.04 1.50 -30.08
N SER A 221 -19.29 0.29 -30.59
CA SER A 221 -19.93 -0.81 -29.85
C SER A 221 -19.11 -1.32 -28.67
N GLU A 222 -17.78 -1.23 -28.78
CA GLU A 222 -16.83 -1.64 -27.75
C GLU A 222 -16.64 -0.61 -26.64
N SER A 223 -17.36 0.52 -26.72
CA SER A 223 -17.34 1.52 -25.67
C SER A 223 -17.85 0.96 -24.36
N TRP A 224 -17.19 1.30 -23.25
CA TRP A 224 -17.72 1.01 -21.92
C TRP A 224 -18.90 1.93 -21.53
N CYS A 225 -19.18 2.95 -22.33
CA CYS A 225 -20.29 3.88 -22.14
C CYS A 225 -21.52 3.43 -22.93
N SER A 226 -22.58 3.03 -22.22
CA SER A 226 -23.81 2.55 -22.86
C SER A 226 -24.49 3.57 -23.78
N TYR A 227 -24.28 4.87 -23.56
CA TYR A 227 -24.75 5.91 -24.50
C TYR A 227 -24.05 5.78 -25.86
N GLN A 228 -22.72 5.63 -25.85
CA GLN A 228 -21.93 5.51 -27.09
C GLN A 228 -22.21 4.19 -27.81
N GLN A 229 -22.42 3.11 -27.06
CA GLN A 229 -22.87 1.83 -27.62
C GLN A 229 -24.23 1.97 -28.33
N ALA A 230 -25.20 2.62 -27.67
CA ALA A 230 -26.52 2.84 -28.26
C ALA A 230 -26.45 3.72 -29.51
N GLN A 231 -25.64 4.80 -29.47
CA GLN A 231 -25.43 5.67 -30.63
C GLN A 231 -24.82 4.90 -31.81
N SER A 232 -23.84 4.02 -31.56
CA SER A 232 -23.24 3.17 -32.61
C SER A 232 -24.23 2.17 -33.21
N ALA A 233 -25.20 1.70 -32.42
CA ALA A 233 -26.22 0.75 -32.83
C ALA A 233 -27.49 1.42 -33.41
N GLY A 234 -27.50 2.76 -33.56
CA GLY A 234 -28.69 3.51 -33.99
C GLY A 234 -29.86 3.44 -33.01
N LYS A 235 -29.61 3.16 -31.72
CA LYS A 235 -30.64 3.00 -30.68
C LYS A 235 -30.75 4.27 -29.83
N VAL A 236 -31.96 4.56 -29.36
CA VAL A 236 -32.20 5.64 -28.39
C VAL A 236 -31.69 5.22 -27.00
N PHE A 237 -30.84 6.04 -26.40
CA PHE A 237 -30.36 5.84 -25.02
C PHE A 237 -31.20 6.66 -24.03
N TYR A 238 -31.68 5.99 -22.98
CA TYR A 238 -32.37 6.65 -21.88
C TYR A 238 -31.48 6.65 -20.63
N ASP A 239 -30.92 7.81 -20.29
CA ASP A 239 -30.11 7.94 -19.08
C ASP A 239 -31.00 7.89 -17.83
N LYS A 240 -30.80 6.85 -17.01
CA LYS A 240 -31.51 6.67 -15.74
C LYS A 240 -30.92 7.53 -14.62
N ASN A 241 -29.75 8.14 -14.83
CA ASN A 241 -29.12 8.97 -13.82
C ASN A 241 -29.64 10.41 -13.91
N ALA A 242 -29.89 11.01 -12.74
CA ALA A 242 -30.18 12.44 -12.65
C ALA A 242 -28.96 13.32 -13.01
N GLY A 243 -27.75 12.77 -12.93
CA GLY A 243 -26.50 13.51 -13.10
C GLY A 243 -26.19 14.43 -11.93
N LEU A 244 -25.06 15.13 -12.00
CA LEU A 244 -24.75 16.20 -11.06
C LEU A 244 -25.33 17.54 -11.55
N PRO A 245 -25.79 18.42 -10.65
CA PRO A 245 -26.15 19.79 -11.02
C PRO A 245 -24.94 20.54 -11.59
N LYS A 246 -25.17 21.39 -12.60
CA LYS A 246 -24.12 22.20 -13.25
C LYS A 246 -23.31 23.04 -12.25
N SER A 247 -23.96 23.60 -11.23
CA SER A 247 -23.29 24.36 -10.15
C SER A 247 -22.28 23.52 -9.36
N ILE A 248 -22.59 22.25 -9.10
CA ILE A 248 -21.69 21.31 -8.42
C ILE A 248 -20.56 20.87 -9.35
N ILE A 249 -20.87 20.59 -10.62
CA ILE A 249 -19.86 20.23 -11.63
C ILE A 249 -18.82 21.34 -11.76
N ASN A 250 -19.25 22.59 -11.92
CA ASN A 250 -18.35 23.74 -12.09
C ASN A 250 -17.39 23.92 -10.92
N LYS A 251 -17.84 23.63 -9.69
CA LYS A 251 -16.99 23.67 -8.49
C LYS A 251 -16.06 22.45 -8.35
N THR A 252 -16.51 21.28 -8.81
CA THR A 252 -15.77 20.02 -8.64
C THR A 252 -14.73 19.81 -9.75
N LYS A 253 -15.04 20.25 -10.97
CA LYS A 253 -14.24 20.03 -12.19
C LYS A 253 -12.79 20.52 -12.06
N PRO A 254 -12.49 21.72 -11.54
CA PRO A 254 -11.10 22.17 -11.40
C PRO A 254 -10.25 21.23 -10.53
N THR A 255 -10.79 20.83 -9.37
CA THR A 255 -10.11 19.90 -8.46
C THR A 255 -9.88 18.53 -9.10
N TYR A 256 -10.82 18.05 -9.91
CA TYR A 256 -10.67 16.78 -10.62
C TYR A 256 -9.65 16.87 -11.76
N LEU A 257 -9.68 17.93 -12.57
CA LEU A 257 -8.77 18.07 -13.71
C LEU A 257 -7.31 18.25 -13.29
N GLN A 258 -7.04 18.86 -12.13
CA GLN A 258 -5.70 18.85 -11.53
C GLN A 258 -5.16 17.44 -11.29
N LEU A 259 -6.05 16.44 -11.14
CA LEU A 259 -5.68 15.04 -10.95
C LEU A 259 -5.59 14.29 -12.27
N CYS A 260 -5.92 14.92 -13.40
CA CYS A 260 -5.72 14.38 -14.75
C CYS A 260 -4.41 14.88 -15.38
N ASP A 261 -3.55 15.55 -14.61
CA ASP A 261 -2.27 16.08 -15.07
C ASP A 261 -1.33 14.94 -15.51
N GLN A 262 -0.62 15.15 -16.62
CA GLN A 262 0.26 14.12 -17.18
C GLN A 262 1.46 13.81 -16.28
N ASN A 263 2.00 14.78 -15.52
CA ASN A 263 3.10 14.52 -14.59
C ASN A 263 2.64 13.65 -13.42
N LEU A 264 1.38 13.79 -13.00
CA LEU A 264 0.76 12.91 -12.01
C LEU A 264 0.52 11.51 -12.59
N LEU A 265 -0.10 11.43 -13.76
CA LEU A 265 -0.46 10.16 -14.39
C LEU A 265 0.76 9.34 -14.80
N TRP A 266 1.85 9.99 -15.23
CA TRP A 266 3.15 9.37 -15.47
C TRP A 266 3.44 8.43 -14.31
N LYS A 267 3.46 8.94 -13.06
CA LYS A 267 3.91 8.21 -11.86
C LYS A 267 3.25 6.85 -11.63
N CYS A 268 2.12 6.57 -12.26
CA CYS A 268 1.41 5.28 -12.19
C CYS A 268 1.24 4.55 -13.54
N LEU A 269 1.88 5.04 -14.60
CA LEU A 269 1.86 4.48 -15.95
C LEU A 269 2.34 3.01 -15.99
N HIS A 270 3.19 2.64 -15.03
CA HIS A 270 3.72 1.29 -14.82
C HIS A 270 2.67 0.26 -14.37
N GLY A 271 1.52 0.67 -13.85
CA GLY A 271 0.43 -0.24 -13.45
C GLY A 271 0.63 -1.04 -12.16
N LYS A 272 1.73 -0.86 -11.43
CA LYS A 272 2.10 -1.60 -10.22
C LYS A 272 1.29 -1.19 -8.99
N THR A 273 1.20 -2.11 -8.02
CA THR A 273 0.46 -1.98 -6.75
C THR A 273 1.34 -2.33 -5.57
N GLN A 274 1.02 -1.81 -4.38
CA GLN A 274 1.67 -2.18 -3.11
C GLN A 274 0.85 -3.19 -2.28
N ASN A 275 0.03 -4.02 -2.94
CA ASN A 275 -0.81 -5.01 -2.23
C ASN A 275 0.04 -6.01 -1.43
N ALA A 276 1.27 -6.29 -1.89
CA ALA A 276 2.22 -7.14 -1.20
C ALA A 276 2.63 -6.56 0.17
N ASN A 277 2.77 -5.24 0.29
CA ASN A 277 3.03 -4.57 1.58
C ASN A 277 1.88 -4.83 2.56
N GLU A 278 0.62 -4.62 2.12
CA GLU A 278 -0.56 -4.88 2.95
C GLU A 278 -0.64 -6.35 3.38
N ALA A 279 -0.28 -7.28 2.48
CA ALA A 279 -0.29 -8.71 2.74
C ALA A 279 0.82 -9.11 3.74
N PHE A 280 2.04 -8.59 3.57
CA PHE A 280 3.15 -8.82 4.49
C PHE A 280 2.85 -8.26 5.89
N ASN A 281 2.34 -7.03 5.97
CA ASN A 281 1.89 -6.45 7.24
C ASN A 281 0.84 -7.35 7.91
N GLY A 282 -0.11 -7.88 7.14
CA GLY A 282 -1.09 -8.85 7.64
C GLY A 282 -0.46 -10.16 8.14
N CYS A 283 0.63 -10.63 7.53
CA CYS A 283 1.39 -11.79 7.99
C CYS A 283 2.14 -11.50 9.28
N LEU A 284 2.89 -10.38 9.33
CA LEU A 284 3.64 -9.94 10.51
C LEU A 284 2.77 -9.88 11.75
N TRP A 285 1.62 -9.22 11.66
CA TRP A 285 0.73 -9.02 12.80
C TRP A 285 -0.12 -10.25 13.17
N LYS A 286 -0.04 -11.35 12.40
CA LYS A 286 -0.51 -12.66 12.85
C LYS A 286 0.52 -13.39 13.71
N VAL A 287 1.81 -13.08 13.54
CA VAL A 287 2.90 -13.68 14.29
C VAL A 287 3.20 -12.87 15.55
N VAL A 288 3.25 -11.55 15.43
CA VAL A 288 3.53 -10.63 16.54
C VAL A 288 2.22 -9.98 17.01
N PRO A 289 1.86 -10.08 18.31
CA PRO A 289 0.65 -9.48 18.83
C PRO A 289 0.72 -7.95 18.78
N LYS A 290 -0.40 -7.30 18.47
CA LYS A 290 -0.52 -5.83 18.47
C LYS A 290 -1.11 -5.29 19.77
N GLU A 291 -1.84 -6.14 20.48
CA GLU A 291 -2.62 -5.82 21.68
C GLU A 291 -1.71 -5.67 22.90
N ILE A 292 -0.66 -6.49 22.97
CA ILE A 292 0.34 -6.46 24.04
C ILE A 292 1.67 -5.95 23.51
N PHE A 293 2.39 -5.20 24.35
CA PHE A 293 3.76 -4.81 24.06
C PHE A 293 4.67 -6.05 24.11
N VAL A 294 5.63 -6.13 23.19
CA VAL A 294 6.69 -7.14 23.22
C VAL A 294 8.04 -6.46 23.14
N GLU A 295 9.08 -7.09 23.70
CA GLU A 295 10.43 -6.53 23.64
C GLU A 295 11.07 -6.72 22.27
N LEU A 296 12.12 -5.96 21.99
CA LEU A 296 12.77 -5.96 20.67
C LEU A 296 13.18 -7.37 20.22
N GLN A 297 13.68 -8.22 21.13
CA GLN A 297 14.10 -9.58 20.77
C GLN A 297 12.92 -10.43 20.26
N THR A 298 11.78 -10.40 20.95
CA THR A 298 10.55 -11.07 20.51
C THR A 298 10.03 -10.47 19.21
N PHE A 299 10.09 -9.14 19.07
CA PHE A 299 9.64 -8.48 17.85
C PHE A 299 10.53 -8.84 16.65
N CYS A 300 11.85 -8.86 16.82
CA CYS A 300 12.82 -9.29 15.82
C CYS A 300 12.54 -10.73 15.38
N LEU A 301 12.46 -11.67 16.33
CA LEU A 301 12.21 -13.08 16.04
C LEU A 301 10.89 -13.26 15.26
N GLY A 302 9.80 -12.68 15.75
CA GLY A 302 8.50 -12.75 15.10
C GLY A 302 8.50 -12.11 13.71
N SER A 303 9.26 -11.04 13.50
CA SER A 303 9.37 -10.39 12.20
C SER A 303 10.12 -11.24 11.18
N TYR A 304 11.22 -11.89 11.57
CA TYR A 304 11.95 -12.81 10.68
C TYR A 304 11.14 -14.07 10.36
N ILE A 305 10.41 -14.63 11.33
CA ILE A 305 9.45 -15.73 11.09
C ILE A 305 8.38 -15.30 10.08
N ALA A 306 7.84 -14.08 10.21
CA ALA A 306 6.87 -13.56 9.26
C ALA A 306 7.43 -13.42 7.85
N VAL A 307 8.69 -12.97 7.69
CA VAL A 307 9.38 -12.90 6.39
C VAL A 307 9.51 -14.29 5.76
N ILE A 308 9.90 -15.31 6.55
CA ILE A 308 10.01 -16.69 6.06
C ILE A 308 8.66 -17.20 5.58
N ASN A 309 7.62 -17.08 6.43
CA ASN A 309 6.27 -17.52 6.11
C ASN A 309 5.70 -16.81 4.88
N PHE A 310 5.99 -15.51 4.73
CA PHE A 310 5.52 -14.74 3.60
C PHE A 310 6.22 -15.14 2.29
N ASN A 311 7.56 -15.24 2.31
CA ASN A 311 8.33 -15.52 1.10
C ASN A 311 8.31 -16.98 0.67
N LYS A 312 8.35 -17.93 1.62
CA LYS A 312 8.49 -19.36 1.36
C LYS A 312 7.31 -20.20 1.85
N GLY A 313 6.49 -19.68 2.77
CA GLY A 313 5.49 -20.49 3.46
C GLY A 313 6.05 -21.17 4.71
N PHE A 314 5.23 -22.02 5.33
CA PHE A 314 5.55 -22.76 6.55
C PHE A 314 6.70 -23.75 6.34
N THR A 315 6.80 -24.36 5.16
CA THR A 315 7.94 -25.22 4.79
C THR A 315 9.28 -24.48 4.86
N GLY A 316 9.29 -23.15 4.71
CA GLY A 316 10.49 -22.34 4.92
C GLY A 316 11.05 -22.41 6.35
N LEU A 317 10.20 -22.66 7.35
CA LEU A 317 10.61 -22.77 8.76
C LEU A 317 11.35 -24.08 9.06
N LEU A 318 11.26 -25.09 8.19
CA LEU A 318 11.97 -26.37 8.38
C LEU A 318 13.48 -26.15 8.49
N SER A 319 14.05 -25.31 7.61
CA SER A 319 15.47 -24.94 7.66
C SER A 319 15.88 -24.26 8.97
N VAL A 320 14.96 -23.53 9.62
CA VAL A 320 15.21 -22.90 10.93
C VAL A 320 15.20 -23.96 12.03
N LEU A 321 14.27 -24.90 12.00
CA LEU A 321 14.22 -26.01 12.97
C LEU A 321 15.47 -26.87 12.89
N GLU A 322 15.94 -27.19 11.67
CA GLU A 322 17.19 -27.89 11.43
C GLU A 322 18.39 -27.11 11.99
N SER A 323 18.45 -25.80 11.76
CA SER A 323 19.52 -24.94 12.29
C SER A 323 19.51 -24.81 13.82
N LEU A 324 18.41 -25.18 14.48
CA LEU A 324 18.26 -25.25 15.93
C LEU A 324 18.45 -26.67 16.47
N ASP A 325 18.91 -27.61 15.64
CA ASP A 325 19.06 -29.04 15.96
C ASP A 325 17.76 -29.71 16.41
N ILE A 326 16.61 -29.20 15.95
CA ILE A 326 15.29 -29.77 16.25
C ILE A 326 14.97 -30.84 15.20
N LYS A 327 14.88 -32.10 15.65
CA LYS A 327 14.50 -33.22 14.77
C LYS A 327 13.10 -33.03 14.19
N ILE A 328 13.01 -32.93 12.88
CA ILE A 328 11.75 -32.76 12.16
C ILE A 328 11.07 -34.11 11.97
N GLY A 329 9.86 -34.25 12.51
CA GLY A 329 9.03 -35.44 12.33
C GLY A 329 8.19 -35.38 11.05
N SER A 330 7.73 -36.55 10.60
CA SER A 330 6.88 -36.70 9.40
C SER A 330 5.53 -35.96 9.51
N TYR A 331 5.01 -35.77 10.73
CA TYR A 331 3.80 -34.98 10.97
C TYR A 331 4.02 -33.49 10.73
N THR A 332 5.16 -32.94 11.14
CA THR A 332 5.51 -31.52 10.90
C THR A 332 5.67 -31.27 9.40
N LEU A 333 6.38 -32.14 8.69
CA LEU A 333 6.55 -32.05 7.24
C LEU A 333 5.19 -32.02 6.52
N ARG A 334 4.33 -33.00 6.82
CA ARG A 334 2.99 -33.09 6.22
C ARG A 334 2.11 -31.91 6.59
N GLY A 335 2.14 -31.48 7.85
CA GLY A 335 1.36 -30.35 8.35
C GLY A 335 1.75 -29.03 7.68
N TYR A 336 3.05 -28.74 7.60
CA TYR A 336 3.53 -27.52 6.95
C TYR A 336 3.24 -27.53 5.44
N ALA A 337 3.43 -28.67 4.77
CA ALA A 337 3.08 -28.82 3.35
C ALA A 337 1.57 -28.61 3.11
N ALA A 338 0.71 -29.15 3.97
CA ALA A 338 -0.74 -28.97 3.87
C ALA A 338 -1.16 -27.50 4.05
N ILE A 339 -0.57 -26.80 5.03
CA ILE A 339 -0.83 -25.37 5.24
C ILE A 339 -0.39 -24.55 4.02
N ASP A 340 0.78 -24.85 3.47
CA ASP A 340 1.30 -24.18 2.27
C ASP A 340 0.44 -24.47 1.04
N GLN A 341 -0.07 -25.68 0.90
CA GLN A 341 -0.99 -26.06 -0.17
C GLN A 341 -2.29 -25.26 -0.07
N THR A 342 -2.91 -25.17 1.11
CA THR A 342 -4.10 -24.33 1.33
C THR A 342 -3.82 -22.85 1.02
N ARG A 343 -2.64 -22.32 1.39
CA ARG A 343 -2.24 -20.95 1.04
C ARG A 343 -2.19 -20.70 -0.47
N ILE A 344 -1.71 -21.68 -1.23
CA ILE A 344 -1.65 -21.61 -2.70
C ILE A 344 -3.07 -21.67 -3.28
N GLU A 345 -3.92 -22.56 -2.77
CA GLU A 345 -5.31 -22.73 -3.21
C GLU A 345 -6.20 -21.52 -2.88
N ASP A 346 -6.02 -20.92 -1.71
CA ASP A 346 -6.73 -19.72 -1.25
C ASP A 346 -6.22 -18.43 -1.93
N THR A 347 -5.12 -18.50 -2.70
CA THR A 347 -4.69 -17.39 -3.53
C THR A 347 -5.81 -17.10 -4.53
N PRO A 348 -6.44 -15.92 -4.48
CA PRO A 348 -7.69 -15.70 -5.18
C PRO A 348 -7.47 -15.86 -6.69
N LEU A 349 -8.00 -16.96 -7.24
CA LEU A 349 -8.23 -17.08 -8.68
C LEU A 349 -8.98 -15.81 -9.12
N PRO A 350 -8.60 -15.20 -10.25
CA PRO A 350 -9.32 -14.06 -10.75
C PRO A 350 -10.76 -14.48 -11.01
N GLN A 351 -11.69 -13.95 -10.18
CA GLN A 351 -13.16 -13.89 -10.33
C GLN A 351 -13.97 -14.68 -9.29
N CYS A 352 -14.34 -14.00 -8.19
CA CYS A 352 -15.73 -14.06 -7.75
C CYS A 352 -16.16 -12.74 -7.10
N LYS A 353 -17.18 -12.09 -7.68
CA LYS A 353 -17.75 -10.84 -7.15
C LYS A 353 -18.26 -11.01 -5.72
N SER A 354 -18.70 -12.21 -5.33
CA SER A 354 -19.20 -12.51 -3.98
C SER A 354 -18.11 -12.41 -2.91
N TYR A 355 -16.90 -12.91 -3.18
CA TYR A 355 -15.77 -12.90 -2.24
C TYR A 355 -15.28 -11.47 -1.98
N LYS A 356 -15.17 -10.65 -3.03
CA LYS A 356 -14.84 -9.21 -2.90
C LYS A 356 -15.90 -8.44 -2.10
N LYS A 357 -17.19 -8.76 -2.28
CA LYS A 357 -18.31 -8.13 -1.57
C LYS A 357 -18.35 -8.53 -0.09
N LYS A 358 -18.10 -9.81 0.21
CA LYS A 358 -18.00 -10.37 1.57
C LYS A 358 -16.81 -9.76 2.33
N ASN A 359 -15.63 -9.67 1.71
CA ASN A 359 -14.45 -9.05 2.34
C ASN A 359 -14.58 -7.53 2.53
N ARG A 360 -15.22 -6.80 1.60
CA ARG A 360 -15.55 -5.37 1.81
C ARG A 360 -16.53 -5.18 2.98
N ALA A 361 -17.53 -6.04 3.12
CA ALA A 361 -18.47 -5.99 4.23
C ALA A 361 -17.79 -6.32 5.57
N ILE A 362 -16.89 -7.30 5.60
CA ILE A 362 -16.10 -7.66 6.79
C ILE A 362 -15.14 -6.52 7.17
N LYS A 363 -14.43 -5.91 6.21
CA LYS A 363 -13.58 -4.73 6.45
C LYS A 363 -14.40 -3.56 7.02
N LYS A 364 -15.57 -3.24 6.44
CA LYS A 364 -16.47 -2.19 6.98
C LYS A 364 -16.93 -2.49 8.41
N ARG A 365 -17.34 -3.74 8.70
CA ARG A 365 -17.75 -4.13 10.05
C ARG A 365 -16.61 -4.06 11.07
N LYS A 366 -15.39 -4.45 10.69
CA LYS A 366 -14.21 -4.33 11.55
C LYS A 366 -13.91 -2.87 11.87
N VAL A 367 -13.86 -1.99 10.87
CA VAL A 367 -13.64 -0.54 11.06
C VAL A 367 -14.69 0.05 12.02
N ILE A 368 -15.98 -0.25 11.80
CA ILE A 368 -17.07 0.24 12.65
C ILE A 368 -16.95 -0.28 14.10
N ASN A 369 -16.53 -1.53 14.30
CA ASN A 369 -16.35 -2.08 15.65
C ASN A 369 -15.13 -1.48 16.38
N THR A 370 -14.04 -1.25 15.65
CA THR A 370 -12.85 -0.56 16.18
C THR A 370 -13.18 0.89 16.56
N GLU A 371 -13.96 1.60 15.74
CA GLU A 371 -14.43 2.98 16.02
C GLU A 371 -15.42 3.09 17.19
N LYS A 372 -16.11 1.99 17.56
CA LYS A 372 -17.03 1.96 18.72
C LYS A 372 -16.32 1.73 20.05
N HIS A 373 -15.23 0.95 20.06
CA HIS A 373 -14.45 0.68 21.27
C HIS A 373 -13.37 1.74 21.51
N GLU A 374 -12.81 2.30 20.42
CA GLU A 374 -11.87 3.41 20.46
C GLU A 374 -12.60 4.65 19.94
N ARG A 375 -12.98 5.60 20.82
CA ARG A 375 -13.58 6.91 20.44
C ARG A 375 -12.92 7.42 19.15
N VAL A 376 -13.70 7.92 18.19
CA VAL A 376 -13.29 8.24 16.80
C VAL A 376 -11.88 8.82 16.74
N THR A 377 -10.93 7.95 16.39
CA THR A 377 -9.49 8.26 16.37
C THR A 377 -8.86 7.84 15.06
N TYR A 378 -9.66 7.44 14.06
CA TYR A 378 -9.25 7.14 12.69
C TYR A 378 -10.23 7.77 11.69
N LYS A 379 -9.70 8.56 10.76
CA LYS A 379 -10.34 8.88 9.48
C LYS A 379 -9.31 8.57 8.39
N SER A 380 -9.68 7.74 7.43
CA SER A 380 -8.87 7.52 6.23
C SER A 380 -8.54 8.87 5.57
N GLY A 381 -7.25 9.18 5.40
CA GLY A 381 -6.79 10.45 4.83
C GLY A 381 -6.57 11.59 5.83
N ALA A 382 -6.57 11.31 7.13
CA ALA A 382 -5.98 12.22 8.12
C ALA A 382 -4.48 11.93 8.24
N PHE A 383 -3.71 12.48 7.30
CA PHE A 383 -2.32 12.89 7.50
C PHE A 383 -2.31 14.41 7.39
#